data_AF-A0A7G8XCL7-F1
#
_entry.id   AF-A0A7G8XCL7-F1
#
_cell.length_a   1.000
_cell.length_b   1.000
_cell.length_c   1.000
_cell.angle_alpha   90.00
_cell.angle_beta   90.00
_cell.angle_gamma   90.00
#
_symmetry.space_group_name_H-M   'P 1'
#
loop_
_entity.id
_entity.type
_entity.pdbx_description
1 polymer ?
#
loop_
_entity_poly.entity_id
_entity_poly.type
_entity_poly.pdbx_seq_one_letter_code
_entity_poly.pdbx_strand_id
1 'polypeptide(L)' 'MTNKKLEDMDNQIETVRKQLNKLAKEKALSDPKVVETSQLLDLLLNEYERLKNKDL' A
#
# COMPACT_ATOMS: atom_id res chain seq x y z
N MET A 1 22.57 3.06 6.25
CA MET A 1 21.60 3.37 7.33
C MET A 1 20.24 3.34 6.68
N THR A 2 19.36 2.43 7.07
CA THR A 2 18.01 2.37 6.49
C THR A 2 17.24 3.62 6.89
N ASN A 3 16.56 4.25 5.92
CA ASN A 3 15.67 5.36 6.24
C ASN A 3 14.46 4.79 6.99
N LYS A 4 14.39 5.02 8.31
CA LYS A 4 13.30 4.55 9.18
C LYS A 4 11.91 4.87 8.61
N LYS A 5 11.78 6.00 7.90
CA LYS A 5 10.53 6.39 7.23
C LYS A 5 10.14 5.43 6.10
N LEU A 6 11.10 4.92 5.34
CA LEU A 6 10.85 3.91 4.30
C LEU A 6 10.42 2.58 4.93
N GLU A 7 11.09 2.15 6.00
CA GLU A 7 10.71 0.91 6.71
C GLU A 7 9.27 1.01 7.28
N ASP A 8 8.92 2.14 7.89
CA ASP A 8 7.57 2.37 8.42
C ASP A 8 6.51 2.37 7.30
N MET A 9 6.85 2.87 6.11
CA MET A 9 5.96 2.83 4.95
C MET A 9 5.86 1.45 4.31
N ASP A 10 6.95 0.70 4.22
CA ASP A 10 6.93 -0.70 3.77
C ASP A 10 5.99 -1.54 4.64
N ASN A 11 6.04 -1.36 5.96
CA ASN A 11 5.13 -2.03 6.90
C ASN A 11 3.65 -1.66 6.68
N GLN A 12 3.37 -0.40 6.33
CA GLN A 12 2.01 0.05 6.00
C GLN A 12 1.52 -0.53 4.68
N ILE A 13 2.37 -0.52 3.63
CA ILE A 13 2.10 -1.14 2.33
C ILE A 13 1.74 -2.61 2.53
N GLU A 14 2.55 -3.34 3.31
CA GLU A 14 2.30 -4.75 3.59
C GLU A 14 0.99 -5.00 4.33
N THR A 15 0.62 -4.12 5.25
CA THR A 15 -0.64 -4.20 5.98
C THR A 15 -1.83 -4.01 5.03
N VAL A 16 -1.81 -2.97 4.20
CA VAL A 16 -2.89 -2.69 3.25
C VAL A 16 -2.97 -3.76 2.17
N ARG A 17 -1.83 -4.29 1.69
CA ARG A 17 -1.77 -5.40 0.74
C ARG A 17 -2.46 -6.65 1.27
N LYS A 18 -2.22 -7.01 2.54
CA LYS A 18 -2.91 -8.14 3.19
C LYS A 18 -4.41 -7.91 3.31
N GLN A 19 -4.83 -6.70 3.66
CA GLN A 19 -6.24 -6.33 3.73
C GLN A 19 -6.93 -6.41 2.37
N LEU A 20 -6.32 -5.87 1.32
CA LEU A 20 -6.83 -5.93 -0.05
C LEU A 20 -6.98 -7.38 -0.51
N ASN A 21 -5.96 -8.21 -0.29
CA ASN A 21 -6.00 -9.63 -0.64
C ASN A 21 -7.09 -10.39 0.11
N LYS A 22 -7.37 -10.03 1.36
CA LYS A 22 -8.49 -10.61 2.10
C LYS A 22 -9.83 -10.17 1.50
N LEU A 23 -10.01 -8.88 1.25
CA LEU A 23 -11.24 -8.33 0.67
C LEU A 23 -11.52 -8.90 -0.73
N ALA A 24 -10.50 -9.04 -1.58
CA ALA A 24 -10.63 -9.59 -2.92
C ALA A 24 -10.97 -11.10 -2.96
N LYS A 25 -10.73 -11.83 -1.86
CA LYS A 25 -11.17 -13.22 -1.69
C LYS A 25 -12.63 -13.32 -1.26
N GLU A 26 -13.11 -12.32 -0.51
CA GLU A 26 -14.44 -12.33 0.12
C GLU A 26 -15.48 -11.57 -0.72
N LYS A 27 -15.04 -10.72 -1.64
CA LYS A 27 -15.89 -9.78 -2.39
C LYS A 27 -15.50 -9.70 -3.86
N ALA A 28 -16.43 -9.18 -4.68
CA ALA A 28 -16.13 -8.85 -6.07
C ALA A 28 -15.06 -7.75 -6.13
N LEU A 29 -14.21 -7.77 -7.16
CA LEU A 29 -13.17 -6.75 -7.35
C LEU A 29 -13.74 -5.34 -7.57
N SER A 30 -14.98 -5.25 -8.06
CA SER A 30 -15.73 -4.00 -8.23
C SER A 30 -16.45 -3.55 -6.95
N ASP A 31 -16.36 -4.32 -5.85
CA ASP A 31 -16.92 -3.88 -4.57
C ASP A 31 -16.25 -2.56 -4.14
N PRO A 32 -17.02 -1.54 -3.75
CA PRO A 32 -16.45 -0.24 -3.40
C PRO A 32 -15.33 -0.33 -2.36
N LYS A 33 -15.43 -1.27 -1.41
CA LYS A 33 -14.40 -1.42 -0.38
C LYS A 33 -13.11 -2.01 -0.92
N VAL A 34 -13.20 -2.91 -1.90
CA VAL A 34 -12.02 -3.46 -2.59
C VAL A 34 -11.34 -2.36 -3.39
N VAL A 35 -12.12 -1.57 -4.13
CA VAL A 35 -11.62 -0.45 -4.94
C VAL A 35 -10.95 0.62 -4.07
N GLU A 36 -11.60 1.07 -2.99
CA GLU A 36 -11.02 2.03 -2.04
C GLU A 36 -9.70 1.53 -1.44
N THR A 37 -9.65 0.25 -1.04
CA THR A 37 -8.44 -0.34 -0.44
C THR A 37 -7.31 -0.45 -1.47
N SER A 38 -7.64 -0.73 -2.74
CA SER A 38 -6.68 -0.73 -3.84
C SER A 38 -6.11 0.67 -4.10
N GLN A 39 -6.96 1.69 -4.13
CA GLN A 39 -6.53 3.07 -4.32
C GLN A 39 -5.63 3.54 -3.17
N LEU A 40 -5.93 3.14 -1.93
CA LEU A 40 -5.07 3.44 -0.79
C LEU A 40 -3.69 2.77 -0.94
N LEU A 41 -3.65 1.51 -1.37
CA LEU A 41 -2.38 0.81 -1.63
C LEU A 41 -1.55 1.54 -2.69
N ASP A 42 -2.19 1.97 -3.79
CA ASP A 42 -1.52 2.70 -4.86
C ASP A 42 -0.96 4.05 -4.37
N LEU A 43 -1.68 4.77 -3.51
CA LEU A 43 -1.19 6.02 -2.92
C LEU A 43 0.07 5.80 -2.08
N LEU A 44 0.08 4.76 -1.24
CA LEU A 44 1.22 4.40 -0.40
C LEU A 44 2.45 3.99 -1.23
N LEU A 45 2.24 3.16 -2.26
CA LEU A 45 3.31 2.73 -3.18
C LEU A 45 3.92 3.93 -3.91
N ASN A 46 3.08 4.83 -4.41
CA ASN A 46 3.55 6.05 -5.08
C ASN A 46 4.32 6.97 -4.12
N GLU A 47 3.91 7.08 -2.86
CA GLU A 47 4.65 7.87 -1.87
C GLU A 47 5.99 7.22 -1.51
N TYR A 48 6.02 5.90 -1.39
CA TYR A 48 7.24 5.15 -1.11
C TYR A 48 8.27 5.35 -2.22
N GLU A 49 7.85 5.18 -3.48
CA GLU A 49 8.72 5.43 -4.64
C GLU A 49 9.21 6.89 -4.68
N ARG A 50 8.35 7.86 -4.38
CA ARG A 50 8.78 9.27 -4.29
C ARG A 50 9.83 9.50 -3.20
N LEU A 51 9.73 8.85 -2.05
CA LEU A 51 10.69 9.01 -0.96
C LEU A 51 12.01 8.31 -1.29
N LYS A 52 11.93 7.07 -1.77
CA LYS A 52 13.09 6.29 -2.21
C LYS A 52 13.90 7.02 -3.29
N ASN A 53 13.21 7.68 -4.23
CA ASN A 53 13.86 8.46 -5.29
C ASN A 53 14.36 9.85 -4.85
N LYS A 54 13.94 10.35 -3.68
CA LYS A 54 14.49 11.59 -3.08
C LYS A 54 15.72 11.35 -2.20
N ASP A 55 15.90 10.10 -1.74
CA ASP A 55 17.05 9.67 -0.94
C ASP A 55 18.24 9.17 -1.80
N LEU A 56 18.07 9.10 -3.13
CA LEU A 56 19.11 8.83 -4.13
C LEU A 56 19.72 10.13 -4.65
#